data_AF-A0A6A6KGD1-F1
#
_entry.id   AF-A0A6A6KGD1-F1
#
_cell.length_a   1.000
_cell.length_b   1.000
_cell.length_c   1.000
_cell.angle_alpha   90.00
_cell.angle_beta   90.00
_cell.angle_gamma   90.00
#
_symmetry.space_group_name_H-M   'P 1'
#
loop_
_entity.id
_entity.type
_entity.pdbx_description
1 polymer ?
#
loop_
_entity_poly.entity_id
_entity_poly.type
_entity_poly.pdbx_seq_one_letter_code
_entity_poly.pdbx_strand_id
1 'polypeptide(L)'
;MTKGGRYYPDPLMEKDDVRGKAKVLAEEDTDEEDDQFLRQLKRTQASVMIWELLLASEKHRTALTKALSVLKVSMEITPEEISKVVLLEDGVFVNGKFCKNPNLTVAGDFSFSGLNIPGNTANRVGSNVTLVNVDVLPGLNTLGISLARLDYAPNGGLNPPHIHPRGTEILVVVEGTLHFNIAKTKAVAFAGLSSQNPGVITIADAIFGPDPPINPDVLAKAFQLDKDVVEKLQKLFENA
;
A
#
# COMPACT_ATOMS: atom_id res chain seq x y z
N MET A 1 40.94 -17.61 -49.44
CA MET A 1 42.02 -18.26 -48.66
C MET A 1 42.19 -17.45 -47.37
N THR A 2 41.50 -17.81 -46.27
CA THR A 2 41.97 -18.59 -45.08
C THR A 2 42.87 -17.76 -44.15
N LYS A 3 42.74 -17.63 -42.82
CA LYS A 3 42.07 -18.30 -41.65
C LYS A 3 42.20 -17.27 -40.48
N GLY A 4 41.54 -17.29 -39.32
CA GLY A 4 40.62 -18.21 -38.65
C GLY A 4 40.36 -17.71 -37.20
N GLY A 5 39.26 -18.14 -36.59
CA GLY A 5 38.92 -17.94 -35.18
C GLY A 5 37.84 -18.96 -34.81
N ARG A 6 38.03 -19.69 -33.71
CA ARG A 6 37.36 -20.96 -33.39
C ARG A 6 35.94 -20.78 -32.86
N TYR A 7 35.00 -21.56 -33.39
CA TYR A 7 33.67 -21.81 -32.84
C TYR A 7 33.73 -23.03 -31.91
N TYR A 8 33.17 -22.93 -30.71
CA TYR A 8 32.90 -24.07 -29.84
C TYR A 8 31.44 -24.50 -30.08
N PRO A 9 31.15 -25.77 -30.45
CA PRO A 9 29.78 -26.23 -30.55
C PRO A 9 29.21 -26.55 -29.16
N ASP A 10 27.93 -26.21 -28.96
CA ASP A 10 27.17 -26.65 -27.79
C ASP A 10 27.07 -28.18 -27.73
N PRO A 11 27.09 -28.79 -26.52
CA PRO A 11 26.87 -30.22 -26.38
C PRO A 11 25.46 -30.59 -26.85
N LEU A 12 25.36 -31.63 -27.67
CA LEU A 12 24.10 -32.25 -28.05
C LEU A 12 23.44 -32.84 -26.81
N MET A 13 22.36 -32.22 -26.33
CA MET A 13 21.44 -32.85 -25.39
C MET A 13 20.57 -33.86 -26.13
N GLU A 14 20.67 -35.11 -25.68
CA GLU A 14 19.85 -36.25 -26.08
C GLU A 14 18.37 -35.94 -25.82
N LYS A 15 17.51 -36.22 -26.81
CA LYS A 15 16.07 -35.95 -26.74
C LYS A 15 15.37 -37.08 -25.98
N ASP A 16 15.24 -36.93 -24.68
CA ASP A 16 14.21 -37.65 -23.93
C ASP A 16 12.85 -36.95 -24.09
N ASP A 17 11.83 -37.74 -24.40
CA ASP A 17 10.45 -37.32 -24.66
C ASP A 17 9.76 -36.82 -23.38
N VAL A 18 9.88 -35.53 -23.10
CA VAL A 18 9.24 -34.84 -21.94
C VAL A 18 7.77 -34.45 -22.23
N ARG A 19 7.25 -34.70 -23.44
CA ARG A 19 5.90 -34.25 -23.81
C ARG A 19 4.78 -35.08 -23.16
N GLY A 20 5.07 -36.28 -22.69
CA GLY A 20 4.10 -37.17 -22.04
C GLY A 20 3.93 -37.00 -20.52
N LYS A 21 4.84 -36.31 -19.82
CA LYS A 21 4.81 -36.21 -18.34
C LYS A 21 4.36 -34.86 -17.79
N ALA A 22 4.21 -33.84 -18.62
CA ALA A 22 3.71 -32.53 -18.21
C ALA A 22 2.17 -32.45 -18.08
N LYS A 23 1.43 -33.52 -18.42
CA LYS A 23 -0.04 -33.53 -18.41
C LYS A 23 -0.67 -34.37 -17.29
N VAL A 24 0.12 -34.88 -16.35
CA VAL A 24 -0.37 -35.72 -15.23
C VAL A 24 -0.01 -35.14 -13.85
N LEU A 25 0.53 -33.92 -13.78
CA LEU A 25 0.84 -33.23 -12.52
C LEU A 25 0.24 -31.82 -12.45
N ALA A 26 -0.81 -31.54 -13.23
CA ALA A 26 -1.46 -30.22 -13.28
C ALA A 26 -2.92 -30.23 -12.82
N GLU A 27 -3.41 -31.34 -12.25
CA GLU A 27 -4.77 -31.44 -11.71
C GLU A 27 -4.71 -32.24 -10.40
N GLU A 28 -4.43 -31.55 -9.30
CA GLU A 28 -4.95 -31.79 -7.93
C GLU A 28 -4.17 -30.84 -6.96
N ASP A 29 -4.88 -30.26 -5.99
CA ASP A 29 -4.39 -29.46 -4.85
C ASP A 29 -4.11 -27.93 -5.00
N THR A 30 -4.99 -27.14 -5.63
CA THR A 30 -5.02 -25.68 -5.32
C THR A 30 -6.40 -25.06 -5.06
N ASP A 31 -7.51 -25.80 -5.18
CA ASP A 31 -8.85 -25.18 -5.18
C ASP A 31 -9.63 -25.27 -3.85
N GLU A 32 -9.21 -26.04 -2.83
CA GLU A 32 -9.98 -26.16 -1.57
C GLU A 32 -9.46 -25.25 -0.43
N GLU A 33 -8.16 -24.97 -0.36
CA GLU A 33 -7.57 -24.18 0.74
C GLU A 33 -7.83 -22.66 0.59
N ASP A 34 -7.68 -22.15 -0.63
CA ASP A 34 -7.93 -20.73 -0.97
C ASP A 34 -9.41 -20.37 -0.80
N ASP A 35 -10.30 -21.34 -1.05
CA ASP A 35 -11.74 -21.18 -0.93
C ASP A 35 -12.19 -21.22 0.55
N GLN A 36 -11.41 -21.86 1.43
CA GLN A 36 -11.63 -21.86 2.88
C GLN A 36 -11.22 -20.53 3.51
N PHE A 37 -10.11 -19.93 3.08
CA PHE A 37 -9.65 -18.61 3.53
C PHE A 37 -10.61 -17.49 3.12
N LEU A 38 -11.06 -17.50 1.86
CA LEU A 38 -12.03 -16.53 1.34
C LEU A 38 -13.42 -16.65 2.02
N ARG A 39 -13.82 -17.86 2.44
CA ARG A 39 -15.04 -18.08 3.25
C ARG A 39 -14.89 -17.57 4.68
N GLN A 40 -13.70 -17.67 5.28
CA GLN A 40 -13.44 -17.10 6.62
C GLN A 40 -13.48 -15.56 6.59
N LEU A 41 -12.84 -14.93 5.60
CA LEU A 41 -12.84 -13.47 5.40
C LEU A 41 -14.23 -12.88 5.11
N LYS A 42 -15.11 -13.62 4.42
CA LYS A 42 -16.49 -13.17 4.15
C LYS A 42 -17.44 -13.38 5.34
N ARG A 43 -17.12 -14.30 6.26
CA ARG A 43 -17.94 -14.61 7.45
C ARG A 43 -17.69 -13.64 8.60
N THR A 44 -16.51 -13.03 8.65
CA THR A 44 -16.22 -11.87 9.49
C THR A 44 -16.68 -10.60 8.75
N GLN A 45 -17.88 -10.10 9.08
CA GLN A 45 -18.21 -8.69 8.82
C GLN A 45 -17.03 -7.85 9.32
N ALA A 46 -16.27 -7.25 8.39
CA ALA A 46 -14.97 -6.65 8.65
C ALA A 46 -15.02 -5.49 9.66
N SER A 47 -15.00 -5.82 10.95
CA SER A 47 -14.45 -4.99 12.00
C SER A 47 -12.97 -5.36 12.11
N VAL A 48 -12.08 -4.52 11.58
CA VAL A 48 -10.64 -4.77 11.65
C VAL A 48 -10.20 -4.58 13.11
N MET A 49 -10.03 -5.70 13.83
CA MET A 49 -9.33 -5.73 15.10
C MET A 49 -7.85 -5.94 14.80
N ILE A 50 -7.01 -5.01 15.25
CA ILE A 50 -5.56 -4.94 14.97
C ILE A 50 -4.79 -6.24 15.31
N TRP A 51 -5.39 -7.09 16.14
CA TRP A 51 -4.87 -8.36 16.62
C TRP A 51 -4.94 -9.50 15.60
N GLU A 52 -5.82 -9.44 14.59
CA GLU A 52 -5.93 -10.52 13.58
C GLU A 52 -4.85 -10.41 12.48
N LEU A 53 -4.37 -9.20 12.20
CA LEU A 53 -3.26 -8.94 11.26
C LEU A 53 -1.91 -9.50 11.75
N LEU A 54 -1.75 -9.69 13.06
CA LEU A 54 -0.52 -10.22 13.67
C LEU A 54 -0.41 -11.75 13.58
N LEU A 55 -1.47 -12.47 13.19
CA LEU A 55 -1.53 -13.92 13.34
C LEU A 55 -1.30 -14.75 12.07
N ALA A 56 -1.20 -14.15 10.87
CA ALA A 56 -1.14 -14.89 9.61
C ALA A 56 0.30 -15.13 9.08
N SER A 57 0.87 -16.30 9.37
CA SER A 57 1.92 -17.07 8.65
C SER A 57 2.85 -17.77 9.66
N GLU A 58 2.57 -19.02 10.02
CA GLU A 58 3.27 -19.72 11.12
C GLU A 58 4.79 -19.78 10.96
N LYS A 59 5.29 -19.96 9.73
CA LYS A 59 6.72 -20.20 9.49
C LYS A 59 7.55 -18.91 9.51
N HIS A 60 6.99 -17.81 9.01
CA HIS A 60 7.61 -16.48 9.12
C HIS A 60 7.39 -15.89 10.52
N ARG A 61 6.22 -16.08 11.12
CA ARG A 61 5.89 -15.66 12.50
C ARG A 61 6.83 -16.32 13.50
N THR A 62 7.10 -17.62 13.40
CA THR A 62 8.01 -18.29 14.35
C THR A 62 9.44 -17.73 14.28
N ALA A 63 9.93 -17.40 13.09
CA ALA A 63 11.24 -16.76 12.92
C ALA A 63 11.26 -15.34 13.49
N LEU A 64 10.21 -14.55 13.23
CA LEU A 64 10.07 -13.18 13.74
C LEU A 64 9.85 -13.15 15.25
N THR A 65 9.01 -14.02 15.82
CA THR A 65 8.77 -14.14 17.27
C THR A 65 10.01 -14.60 18.01
N LYS A 66 10.83 -15.47 17.40
CA LYS A 66 12.12 -15.88 17.99
C LYS A 66 13.17 -14.76 17.94
N ALA A 67 13.12 -13.91 16.91
CA ALA A 67 13.97 -12.72 16.82
C ALA A 67 13.50 -11.61 17.77
N LEU A 68 12.19 -11.43 17.92
CA LEU A 68 11.56 -10.41 18.77
C LEU A 68 11.46 -10.83 20.24
N SER A 69 11.52 -12.11 20.60
CA SER A 69 11.49 -12.57 22.01
C SER A 69 12.73 -12.19 22.83
N VAL A 70 13.79 -11.75 22.16
CA VAL A 70 15.00 -11.19 22.78
C VAL A 70 14.81 -9.69 23.09
N LEU A 71 13.88 -9.03 22.40
CA LEU A 71 13.51 -7.63 22.60
C LEU A 71 12.18 -7.57 23.35
N LYS A 72 12.23 -7.46 24.69
CA LYS A 72 11.04 -7.10 25.48
C LYS A 72 10.64 -5.66 25.16
N VAL A 73 9.82 -5.49 24.14
CA VAL A 73 9.01 -4.28 23.95
C VAL A 73 7.58 -4.67 24.31
N SER A 74 7.02 -4.05 25.34
CA SER A 74 5.63 -4.25 25.73
C SER A 74 4.73 -3.78 24.57
N MET A 75 3.88 -4.68 24.06
CA MET A 75 2.84 -4.37 23.07
C MET A 75 1.44 -4.32 23.72
N GLU A 76 1.34 -4.45 25.05
CA GLU A 76 0.09 -4.29 25.78
C GLU A 76 -0.16 -2.80 26.00
N ILE A 77 -1.16 -2.25 25.30
CA ILE A 77 -1.69 -0.91 25.56
C ILE A 77 -2.91 -1.08 26.47
N THR A 78 -2.84 -0.51 27.67
CA THR A 78 -3.93 -0.52 28.66
C THR A 78 -5.05 0.46 28.27
N PRO A 79 -6.31 0.23 28.70
CA PRO A 79 -7.40 1.19 28.51
C PRO A 79 -7.07 2.60 29.03
N GLU A 80 -6.28 2.70 30.10
CA GLU A 80 -5.79 3.95 30.66
C GLU A 80 -4.77 4.65 29.73
N GLU A 81 -3.95 3.89 29.00
CA GLU A 81 -3.01 4.43 28.01
C GLU A 81 -3.73 4.88 26.73
N ILE A 82 -4.79 4.18 26.31
CA ILE A 82 -5.67 4.57 25.19
C ILE A 82 -6.37 5.90 25.48
N SER A 83 -6.79 6.11 26.73
CA SER A 83 -7.53 7.31 27.13
C SER A 83 -6.73 8.62 26.93
N LYS A 84 -5.39 8.56 26.97
CA LYS A 84 -4.52 9.73 26.81
C LYS A 84 -4.38 10.22 25.37
N VAL A 85 -5.09 9.65 24.39
CA VAL A 85 -4.72 9.76 22.97
C VAL A 85 -5.59 10.71 22.12
N VAL A 86 -6.80 11.06 22.54
CA VAL A 86 -7.79 11.71 21.63
C VAL A 86 -7.52 13.22 21.43
N LEU A 87 -8.26 14.07 20.69
CA LEU A 87 -7.81 15.44 20.33
C LEU A 87 -8.55 16.63 21.00
N LEU A 88 -7.87 17.79 21.12
CA LEU A 88 -8.43 19.15 21.35
C LEU A 88 -7.88 20.12 20.28
N GLU A 89 -8.71 21.04 19.78
CA GLU A 89 -8.27 22.15 18.92
C GLU A 89 -7.93 23.37 19.79
N ASP A 90 -6.66 23.78 19.83
CA ASP A 90 -6.22 25.05 20.41
C ASP A 90 -4.98 25.58 19.66
N GLY A 91 -4.84 26.90 19.56
CA GLY A 91 -3.92 27.64 18.66
C GLY A 91 -2.40 27.57 18.98
N VAL A 92 -1.91 26.42 19.44
CA VAL A 92 -0.49 26.14 19.70
C VAL A 92 -0.04 24.98 18.79
N PHE A 93 1.16 25.05 18.22
CA PHE A 93 1.67 23.99 17.34
C PHE A 93 2.57 23.02 18.12
N VAL A 94 2.31 21.71 17.97
CA VAL A 94 3.12 20.61 18.54
C VAL A 94 3.45 19.56 17.49
N ASN A 95 4.46 18.73 17.74
CA ASN A 95 4.69 17.54 16.91
C ASN A 95 3.63 16.49 17.21
N GLY A 96 2.88 16.07 16.19
CA GLY A 96 1.69 15.22 16.35
C GLY A 96 0.43 16.04 16.57
N LYS A 97 -0.38 15.67 17.56
CA LYS A 97 -1.61 16.37 17.92
C LYS A 97 -1.81 16.36 19.42
N PHE A 98 -2.54 17.35 19.95
CA PHE A 98 -2.89 17.41 21.38
C PHE A 98 -3.79 16.27 21.82
N CYS A 99 -3.70 15.95 23.10
CA CYS A 99 -4.50 14.92 23.73
C CYS A 99 -5.78 15.51 24.37
N LYS A 100 -6.96 14.95 24.09
CA LYS A 100 -8.24 15.14 24.74
C LYS A 100 -8.12 14.54 26.11
N ASN A 101 -8.86 15.12 27.04
CA ASN A 101 -8.96 14.56 28.37
C ASN A 101 -9.47 13.11 28.29
N PRO A 102 -8.74 12.13 28.86
CA PRO A 102 -9.18 10.74 29.06
C PRO A 102 -10.65 10.56 29.43
N ASN A 103 -11.12 11.39 30.37
CA ASN A 103 -12.46 11.29 30.94
C ASN A 103 -13.56 11.80 29.99
N LEU A 104 -13.18 12.43 28.88
CA LEU A 104 -14.10 12.91 27.85
C LEU A 104 -14.07 12.04 26.58
N THR A 105 -13.25 11.00 26.55
CA THR A 105 -13.14 10.12 25.39
C THR A 105 -14.39 9.24 25.24
N VAL A 106 -14.79 8.99 24.01
CA VAL A 106 -15.95 8.15 23.66
C VAL A 106 -15.53 7.10 22.63
N ALA A 107 -16.29 6.01 22.50
CA ALA A 107 -15.97 4.93 21.57
C ALA A 107 -15.82 5.41 20.10
N GLY A 108 -16.56 6.45 19.71
CA GLY A 108 -16.46 7.07 18.39
C GLY A 108 -15.09 7.70 18.11
N ASP A 109 -14.32 8.06 19.13
CA ASP A 109 -12.97 8.59 18.96
C ASP A 109 -11.98 7.51 18.48
N PHE A 110 -12.35 6.23 18.60
CA PHE A 110 -11.54 5.04 18.25
C PHE A 110 -12.18 4.16 17.18
N SER A 111 -13.28 4.61 16.56
CA SER A 111 -14.02 3.83 15.57
C SER A 111 -14.21 4.62 14.28
N PHE A 112 -13.93 3.98 13.14
CA PHE A 112 -14.20 4.52 11.82
C PHE A 112 -14.98 3.51 10.98
N SER A 113 -16.14 3.94 10.47
CA SER A 113 -16.90 3.20 9.46
C SER A 113 -16.75 3.90 8.11
N GLY A 114 -16.23 3.19 7.11
CA GLY A 114 -16.00 3.75 5.77
C GLY A 114 -15.07 2.90 4.91
N LEU A 115 -14.14 2.17 5.53
CA LEU A 115 -13.27 1.21 4.82
C LEU A 115 -14.05 0.01 4.24
N ASN A 116 -15.28 -0.21 4.69
CA ASN A 116 -16.20 -1.19 4.12
C ASN A 116 -16.90 -0.70 2.84
N ILE A 117 -16.77 0.58 2.49
CA ILE A 117 -17.43 1.21 1.35
C ILE A 117 -16.41 1.35 0.21
N PRO A 118 -16.70 0.80 -0.99
CA PRO A 118 -15.84 1.01 -2.15
C PRO A 118 -15.73 2.50 -2.54
N GLY A 119 -14.52 2.96 -2.79
CA GLY A 119 -14.25 4.30 -3.31
C GLY A 119 -14.70 4.49 -4.76
N ASN A 120 -14.95 5.75 -5.16
CA ASN A 120 -15.34 6.07 -6.52
C ASN A 120 -14.12 6.10 -7.46
N THR A 121 -14.04 5.13 -8.36
CA THR A 121 -12.96 5.01 -9.35
C THR A 121 -13.28 5.64 -10.70
N ALA A 122 -14.42 6.31 -10.85
CA ALA A 122 -14.78 7.07 -12.07
C ALA A 122 -14.04 8.42 -12.13
N ASN A 123 -12.71 8.36 -12.22
CA ASN A 123 -11.81 9.50 -12.31
C ASN A 123 -10.66 9.23 -13.29
N ARG A 124 -9.80 10.22 -13.54
CA ARG A 124 -8.75 10.16 -14.57
C ARG A 124 -7.74 9.04 -14.37
N VAL A 125 -7.46 8.67 -13.12
CA VAL A 125 -6.47 7.63 -12.78
C VAL A 125 -7.12 6.25 -12.57
N GLY A 126 -8.45 6.20 -12.48
CA GLY A 126 -9.17 4.95 -12.32
C GLY A 126 -8.92 4.27 -10.98
N SER A 127 -8.57 5.02 -9.93
CA SER A 127 -8.37 4.48 -8.58
C SER A 127 -8.85 5.47 -7.52
N ASN A 128 -9.12 4.97 -6.31
CA ASN A 128 -9.45 5.80 -5.16
C ASN A 128 -8.76 5.24 -3.92
N VAL A 129 -8.17 6.12 -3.11
CA VAL A 129 -7.56 5.77 -1.83
C VAL A 129 -8.37 6.40 -0.70
N THR A 130 -9.03 5.56 0.10
CA THR A 130 -9.70 5.97 1.34
C THR A 130 -8.71 5.83 2.49
N LEU A 131 -8.01 6.93 2.80
CA LEU A 131 -7.03 6.99 3.89
C LEU A 131 -7.72 7.22 5.25
N VAL A 132 -7.25 6.49 6.26
CA VAL A 132 -7.63 6.63 7.67
C VAL A 132 -6.36 6.89 8.47
N ASN A 133 -6.01 8.17 8.59
CA ASN A 133 -4.90 8.67 9.37
C ASN A 133 -5.41 9.35 10.66
N VAL A 134 -4.52 9.93 11.46
CA VAL A 134 -4.88 10.62 12.71
C VAL A 134 -5.90 11.75 12.56
N ASP A 135 -5.98 12.38 11.38
CA ASP A 135 -6.94 13.45 11.11
C ASP A 135 -8.36 12.91 10.88
N VAL A 136 -8.47 11.66 10.40
CA VAL A 136 -9.74 10.96 10.16
C VAL A 136 -10.18 10.14 11.36
N LEU A 137 -9.23 9.48 12.04
CA LEU A 137 -9.46 8.67 13.22
C LEU A 137 -8.55 9.17 14.37
N PRO A 138 -9.07 10.07 15.24
CA PRO A 138 -8.34 10.68 16.34
C PRO A 138 -7.60 9.69 17.25
N GLY A 139 -8.20 8.52 17.48
CA GLY A 139 -7.63 7.44 18.29
C GLY A 139 -6.32 6.85 17.77
N LEU A 140 -5.89 7.19 16.55
CA LEU A 140 -4.58 6.78 16.00
C LEU A 140 -3.41 7.65 16.49
N ASN A 141 -3.68 8.77 17.18
CA ASN A 141 -2.63 9.65 17.67
C ASN A 141 -1.65 8.87 18.57
N THR A 142 -0.36 9.17 18.51
CA THR A 142 0.72 8.48 19.25
C THR A 142 0.94 6.99 18.94
N LEU A 143 0.02 6.30 18.25
CA LEU A 143 0.13 4.87 17.94
C LEU A 143 1.06 4.57 16.77
N GLY A 144 1.45 5.59 16.00
CA GLY A 144 2.41 5.43 14.91
C GLY A 144 1.91 4.56 13.76
N ILE A 145 0.59 4.48 13.55
CA ILE A 145 -0.04 3.66 12.51
C ILE A 145 -1.18 4.38 11.80
N SER A 146 -1.39 4.06 10.53
CA SER A 146 -2.58 4.43 9.76
C SER A 146 -2.95 3.34 8.77
N LEU A 147 -4.15 3.40 8.21
CA LEU A 147 -4.65 2.43 7.25
C LEU A 147 -5.18 3.13 6.01
N ALA A 148 -5.20 2.43 4.88
CA ALA A 148 -5.91 2.87 3.69
C ALA A 148 -6.60 1.69 3.00
N ARG A 149 -7.76 1.97 2.39
CA ARG A 149 -8.37 1.11 1.38
C ARG A 149 -8.08 1.69 0.01
N LEU A 150 -7.73 0.85 -0.94
CA LEU A 150 -7.49 1.20 -2.32
C LEU A 150 -8.48 0.44 -3.20
N ASP A 151 -9.26 1.16 -3.99
CA ASP A 151 -10.14 0.59 -5.00
C ASP A 151 -9.61 0.97 -6.40
N TYR A 152 -9.55 0.00 -7.30
CA TYR A 152 -9.07 0.18 -8.67
C TYR A 152 -10.14 -0.22 -9.69
N ALA A 153 -10.35 0.64 -10.68
CA ALA A 153 -11.12 0.31 -11.87
C ALA A 153 -10.40 -0.76 -12.70
N PRO A 154 -11.16 -1.64 -13.40
CA PRO A 154 -10.56 -2.58 -14.33
C PRO A 154 -9.89 -1.86 -15.50
N ASN A 155 -9.02 -2.59 -16.22
CA ASN A 155 -8.39 -2.15 -17.47
C ASN A 155 -7.51 -0.90 -17.34
N GLY A 156 -6.69 -0.83 -16.30
CA GLY A 156 -5.66 0.20 -16.16
C GLY A 156 -5.89 1.22 -15.05
N GLY A 157 -6.77 0.94 -14.08
CA GLY A 157 -6.81 1.70 -12.84
C GLY A 157 -5.42 1.75 -12.20
N LEU A 158 -4.93 2.95 -11.91
CA LEU A 158 -3.57 3.23 -11.47
C LEU A 158 -3.63 4.03 -10.17
N ASN A 159 -2.91 3.57 -9.15
CA ASN A 159 -2.52 4.44 -8.04
C ASN A 159 -1.19 5.08 -8.46
N PRO A 160 -1.16 6.38 -8.77
CA PRO A 160 0.02 7.02 -9.36
C PRO A 160 1.29 6.81 -8.53
N PRO A 161 2.48 6.83 -9.16
CA PRO A 161 3.73 6.77 -8.42
C PRO A 161 3.79 7.86 -7.34
N HIS A 162 3.97 7.44 -6.09
CA HIS A 162 3.99 8.32 -4.93
C HIS A 162 4.96 7.78 -3.88
N ILE A 163 5.24 8.61 -2.87
CA ILE A 163 6.02 8.23 -1.70
C ILE A 163 5.31 8.66 -0.42
N HIS A 164 5.60 7.93 0.65
CA HIS A 164 5.22 8.26 2.02
C HIS A 164 6.46 8.78 2.76
N PRO A 165 6.63 10.10 2.95
CA PRO A 165 7.87 10.65 3.50
C PRO A 165 8.14 10.25 4.95
N ARG A 166 7.14 9.76 5.68
CA ARG A 166 7.25 9.46 7.13
C ARG A 166 6.80 8.05 7.52
N GLY A 167 6.66 7.12 6.58
CA GLY A 167 6.24 5.76 6.92
C GLY A 167 6.50 4.75 5.81
N THR A 168 6.68 3.50 6.22
CA THR A 168 6.69 2.34 5.32
C THR A 168 5.26 1.82 5.16
N GLU A 169 4.99 1.21 4.02
CA GLU A 169 3.68 0.62 3.68
C GLU A 169 3.77 -0.91 3.61
N ILE A 170 2.78 -1.59 4.17
CA ILE A 170 2.45 -2.99 3.85
C ILE A 170 1.13 -3.01 3.11
N LEU A 171 1.13 -3.54 1.89
CA LEU A 171 -0.05 -3.62 1.02
C LEU A 171 -0.50 -5.07 0.86
N VAL A 172 -1.79 -5.31 1.06
CA VAL A 172 -2.44 -6.61 0.90
C VAL A 172 -3.55 -6.48 -0.13
N VAL A 173 -3.41 -7.20 -1.25
CA VAL A 173 -4.46 -7.30 -2.27
C VAL A 173 -5.48 -8.34 -1.80
N VAL A 174 -6.75 -7.95 -1.70
CA VAL A 174 -7.84 -8.83 -1.25
C VAL A 174 -8.78 -9.24 -2.38
N GLU A 175 -8.76 -8.53 -3.49
CA GLU A 175 -9.50 -8.85 -4.72
C GLU A 175 -8.70 -8.38 -5.94
N GLY A 176 -8.69 -9.18 -7.01
CA GLY A 176 -8.08 -8.83 -8.28
C GLY A 176 -6.57 -8.99 -8.32
N THR A 177 -5.91 -8.32 -9.26
CA THR A 177 -4.46 -8.40 -9.44
C THR A 177 -3.89 -7.04 -9.76
N LEU A 178 -2.85 -6.66 -9.02
CA LEU A 178 -2.07 -5.45 -9.26
C LEU A 178 -0.71 -5.83 -9.85
N HIS A 179 -0.29 -5.12 -10.87
CA HIS A 179 1.06 -5.17 -11.42
C HIS A 179 1.67 -3.77 -11.31
N PHE A 180 2.63 -3.57 -10.40
CA PHE A 180 3.18 -2.25 -10.10
C PHE A 180 2.10 -1.19 -9.83
N ASN A 181 1.11 -1.50 -8.99
CA ASN A 181 -0.04 -0.64 -8.69
C ASN A 181 -0.94 -0.27 -9.88
N ILE A 182 -0.89 -1.07 -10.96
CA ILE A 182 -1.83 -1.01 -12.08
C ILE A 182 -2.72 -2.23 -12.05
N ALA A 183 -4.03 -2.03 -12.08
CA ALA A 183 -5.01 -3.10 -12.05
C ALA A 183 -5.38 -3.55 -13.47
N LYS A 184 -5.27 -4.86 -13.72
CA LYS A 184 -5.78 -5.46 -14.98
C LYS A 184 -7.28 -5.69 -14.90
N THR A 185 -7.72 -6.29 -13.80
CA THR A 185 -9.13 -6.45 -13.42
C THR A 185 -9.49 -5.42 -12.37
N LYS A 186 -10.77 -5.34 -11.99
CA LYS A 186 -11.15 -4.58 -10.79
C LYS A 186 -10.37 -5.16 -9.60
N ALA A 187 -9.75 -4.31 -8.80
CA ALA A 187 -8.95 -4.75 -7.67
C ALA A 187 -9.26 -3.93 -6.41
N VAL A 188 -9.13 -4.58 -5.26
CA VAL A 188 -9.24 -3.97 -3.95
C VAL A 188 -8.02 -4.37 -3.14
N ALA A 189 -7.38 -3.39 -2.51
CA ALA A 189 -6.25 -3.62 -1.61
C ALA A 189 -6.41 -2.81 -0.32
N PHE A 190 -5.76 -3.27 0.73
CA PHE A 190 -5.62 -2.54 1.98
C PHE A 190 -4.15 -2.29 2.26
N ALA A 191 -3.84 -1.09 2.74
CA ALA A 191 -2.51 -0.70 3.15
C ALA A 191 -2.50 -0.39 4.64
N GLY A 192 -1.49 -0.89 5.35
CA GLY A 192 -1.11 -0.41 6.68
C GLY A 192 0.17 0.41 6.57
N LEU A 193 0.24 1.55 7.23
CA LEU A 193 1.41 2.43 7.21
C LEU A 193 1.98 2.61 8.61
N SER A 194 3.30 2.61 8.72
CA SER A 194 4.04 2.72 9.99
C SER A 194 4.14 4.17 10.50
N SER A 195 3.08 4.96 10.31
CA SER A 195 2.96 6.32 10.85
C SER A 195 1.50 6.71 10.99
N GLN A 196 1.17 7.47 12.04
CA GLN A 196 -0.17 8.04 12.22
C GLN A 196 -0.51 9.08 11.16
N ASN A 197 0.52 9.68 10.54
CA ASN A 197 0.39 10.62 9.44
C ASN A 197 1.59 10.42 8.48
N PRO A 198 1.52 9.41 7.60
CA PRO A 198 2.64 9.04 6.72
C PRO A 198 2.97 10.14 5.69
N GLY A 199 1.98 10.98 5.37
CA GLY A 199 2.05 11.93 4.25
C GLY A 199 1.97 11.21 2.90
N VAL A 200 1.61 11.92 1.85
CA VAL A 200 1.61 11.39 0.48
C VAL A 200 2.21 12.46 -0.41
N ILE A 201 3.18 12.07 -1.24
CA ILE A 201 3.74 12.93 -2.28
C ILE A 201 3.60 12.17 -3.59
N THR A 202 2.60 12.56 -4.40
CA THR A 202 2.48 12.09 -5.77
C THR A 202 3.61 12.69 -6.59
N ILE A 203 4.40 11.84 -7.26
CA ILE A 203 5.63 12.26 -7.93
C ILE A 203 5.32 13.24 -9.06
N ALA A 204 4.30 12.96 -9.88
CA ALA A 204 3.93 13.83 -10.99
C ALA A 204 3.43 15.20 -10.51
N ASP A 205 2.56 15.23 -9.50
CA ASP A 205 2.04 16.49 -8.94
C ASP A 205 3.17 17.33 -8.31
N ALA A 206 4.10 16.70 -7.60
CA ALA A 206 5.23 17.39 -6.97
C ALA A 206 6.22 17.99 -7.99
N ILE A 207 6.32 17.42 -9.19
CA ILE A 207 7.26 17.86 -10.23
C ILE A 207 6.60 18.85 -11.19
N PHE A 208 5.37 18.55 -11.63
CA PHE A 208 4.69 19.29 -12.71
C PHE A 208 3.52 20.15 -12.24
N GLY A 209 2.96 19.90 -11.05
CA GLY A 209 1.86 20.68 -10.46
C GLY A 209 2.18 21.58 -9.25
N PRO A 210 3.43 21.86 -8.83
CA PRO A 210 3.64 22.76 -7.69
C PRO A 210 3.25 24.21 -8.04
N ASP A 211 2.82 24.97 -7.03
CA ASP A 211 2.53 26.41 -7.13
C ASP A 211 3.43 27.20 -6.16
N PRO A 212 4.36 28.06 -6.66
CA PRO A 212 4.61 28.36 -8.07
C PRO A 212 5.29 27.20 -8.83
N PRO A 213 5.12 27.11 -10.17
CA PRO A 213 5.69 26.03 -10.97
C PRO A 213 7.22 26.05 -10.97
N ILE A 214 7.83 24.86 -10.99
CA ILE A 214 9.28 24.73 -11.16
C ILE A 214 9.67 25.28 -12.54
N ASN A 215 10.80 25.99 -12.61
CA ASN A 215 11.30 26.56 -13.85
C ASN A 215 11.39 25.48 -14.96
N PRO A 216 10.69 25.66 -16.10
CA PRO A 216 10.65 24.66 -17.17
C PRO A 216 12.03 24.32 -17.73
N ASP A 217 12.98 25.26 -17.75
CA ASP A 217 14.34 25.03 -18.23
C ASP A 217 15.12 24.06 -17.33
N VAL A 218 14.84 24.09 -16.01
CA VAL A 218 15.43 23.15 -15.04
C VAL A 218 14.89 21.74 -15.27
N LEU A 219 13.57 21.61 -15.42
CA LEU A 219 12.93 20.31 -15.68
C LEU A 219 13.33 19.75 -17.05
N ALA A 220 13.38 20.59 -18.09
CA ALA A 220 13.84 20.22 -19.43
C ALA A 220 15.26 19.64 -19.38
N LYS A 221 16.15 20.30 -18.62
CA LYS A 221 17.52 19.81 -18.42
C LYS A 221 17.57 18.52 -17.60
N ALA A 222 16.78 18.42 -16.53
CA ALA A 222 16.78 17.27 -15.62
C ALA A 222 16.24 16.00 -16.29
N PHE A 223 15.15 16.12 -17.05
CA PHE A 223 14.50 15.01 -17.74
C PHE A 223 14.98 14.79 -19.18
N GLN A 224 15.87 15.66 -19.68
CA GLN A 224 16.36 15.66 -21.06
C GLN A 224 15.21 15.75 -22.08
N LEU A 225 14.27 16.67 -21.81
CA LEU A 225 13.11 16.95 -22.63
C LEU A 225 13.21 18.34 -23.26
N ASP A 226 12.47 18.55 -24.34
CA ASP A 226 12.24 19.89 -24.86
C ASP A 226 11.35 20.71 -23.90
N LYS A 227 11.60 22.02 -23.84
CA LYS A 227 10.89 22.93 -22.93
C LYS A 227 9.38 22.95 -23.17
N ASP A 228 8.95 22.88 -24.42
CA ASP A 228 7.54 22.85 -24.81
C ASP A 228 6.83 21.58 -24.30
N VAL A 229 7.53 20.44 -24.27
CA VAL A 229 7.03 19.20 -23.67
C VAL A 229 6.84 19.38 -22.16
N VAL A 230 7.79 20.01 -21.47
CA VAL A 230 7.69 20.31 -20.03
C VAL A 230 6.52 21.23 -19.74
N GLU A 231 6.39 22.33 -20.46
CA GLU A 231 5.27 23.28 -20.28
C GLU A 231 3.92 22.61 -20.56
N LYS A 232 3.87 21.70 -21.55
CA LYS A 232 2.67 20.90 -21.81
C LYS A 232 2.37 19.96 -20.65
N LEU A 233 3.37 19.32 -20.06
CA LEU A 233 3.19 18.47 -18.89
C LEU A 233 2.68 19.30 -17.71
N GLN A 234 3.30 20.44 -17.40
CA GLN A 234 2.86 21.32 -16.30
C GLN A 234 1.38 21.74 -16.45
N LYS A 235 0.94 22.10 -17.66
CA LYS A 235 -0.47 22.40 -17.95
C LYS A 235 -1.46 21.26 -17.66
N LEU A 236 -1.02 20.00 -17.71
CA LEU A 236 -1.88 18.87 -17.33
C LEU A 236 -2.17 18.83 -15.83
N PHE A 237 -1.32 19.48 -15.01
CA PHE A 237 -1.37 19.47 -13.54
C PHE A 237 -1.71 20.85 -12.92
N GLU A 238 -1.82 21.92 -13.71
CA GLU A 238 -2.16 23.29 -13.25
C GLU A 238 -3.53 23.41 -12.53
N ASN A 239 -4.39 22.37 -12.54
CA ASN A 239 -5.69 22.37 -11.88
C ASN A 239 -6.07 20.97 -11.32
N ALA A 240 -5.07 20.16 -10.94
CA ALA A 240 -5.28 18.83 -10.37
C ALA A 240 -5.62 18.90 -8.88
#